data_AF-A0A0S2K0X2-F1
#
_entry.id   AF-A0A0S2K0X2-F1
#
_cell.length_a   1.000
_cell.length_b   1.000
_cell.length_c   1.000
_cell.angle_alpha   90.00
_cell.angle_beta   90.00
_cell.angle_gamma   90.00
#
_symmetry.space_group_name_H-M   'P 1'
#
loop_
_entity.id
_entity.type
_entity.pdbx_description
1 polymer ?
#
loop_
_entity_poly.entity_id
_entity_poly.type
_entity_poly.pdbx_seq_one_letter_code
_entity_poly.pdbx_strand_id
1 'polypeptide(L)'
;MKIGKYSLFWLGSIVCYLLLTAVGLIEFELATFAVISNLTMLPFLFDSKNGITEYQKQQIVKDPINHLTFNDNVLYIGSDSVPVDQIRKVALDTCGKTSFFSLPYNQIKPGVVPAFEFPPEQFEDVKSHLKNGLPATVTFIS
;
A
#
# COMPACT_ATOMS: atom_id res chain seq x y z
N MET A 1 6.71 -17.08 -13.73
CA MET A 1 7.19 -16.25 -12.60
C MET A 1 8.34 -15.38 -13.11
N LYS A 2 8.21 -14.04 -13.15
CA LYS A 2 9.30 -13.16 -13.60
C LYS A 2 10.20 -12.87 -12.39
N ILE A 3 11.47 -13.26 -12.46
CA ILE A 3 12.46 -12.96 -11.42
C ILE A 3 12.84 -11.48 -11.54
N GLY A 4 12.68 -10.72 -10.45
CA GLY A 4 13.02 -9.29 -10.41
C GLY A 4 14.53 -9.06 -10.44
N LYS A 5 14.95 -7.87 -10.89
CA LYS A 5 16.38 -7.48 -10.95
C LYS A 5 17.08 -7.61 -9.58
N TYR A 6 16.38 -7.27 -8.50
CA TYR A 6 16.90 -7.39 -7.13
C TYR A 6 17.05 -8.85 -6.68
N SER A 7 16.13 -9.73 -7.08
CA SER A 7 16.24 -11.17 -6.80
C SER A 7 17.41 -11.81 -7.54
N LEU A 8 17.69 -11.37 -8.77
CA LEU A 8 18.88 -11.79 -9.52
C LEU A 8 20.16 -11.31 -8.86
N PHE A 9 20.18 -10.07 -8.37
CA PHE A 9 21.32 -9.52 -7.65
C PHE A 9 21.59 -10.29 -6.35
N TRP A 10 20.56 -10.53 -5.53
CA TRP A 10 20.65 -11.33 -4.30
C TRP A 10 21.17 -12.75 -4.56
N LEU A 11 20.59 -13.45 -5.55
CA LEU A 11 21.07 -14.77 -5.97
C LEU A 11 22.53 -14.73 -6.44
N GLY A 12 22.89 -13.73 -7.24
CA GLY A 12 24.25 -13.53 -7.72
C GLY A 12 25.26 -13.31 -6.59
N SER A 13 24.92 -12.52 -5.58
CA SER A 13 25.77 -12.28 -4.40
C SER A 13 25.98 -13.55 -3.58
N ILE A 14 24.93 -14.35 -3.37
CA ILE A 14 25.03 -15.64 -2.68
C ILE A 14 25.93 -16.62 -3.45
N VAL A 15 25.69 -16.77 -4.75
CA VAL A 15 26.47 -17.68 -5.60
C VAL A 15 27.93 -17.23 -5.66
N CYS A 16 28.20 -15.93 -5.78
CA CYS A 16 29.56 -15.40 -5.77
C CYS A 16 30.30 -15.73 -4.47
N TYR A 17 29.67 -15.52 -3.32
CA TYR A 17 30.27 -15.85 -2.03
C TYR A 17 30.58 -17.35 -1.91
N LEU A 18 29.63 -18.22 -2.29
CA LEU A 18 29.83 -19.66 -2.25
C LEU A 18 30.91 -20.16 -3.23
N LEU A 19 31.09 -19.50 -4.38
CA LEU A 19 32.16 -19.82 -5.31
C LEU A 19 33.53 -19.41 -4.76
N LEU A 20 33.63 -18.23 -4.14
CA LEU A 20 34.88 -17.78 -3.52
C LEU A 20 35.30 -18.69 -2.37
N THR A 21 34.35 -19.20 -1.58
CA THR A 21 34.63 -20.18 -0.53
C THR A 21 35.00 -21.55 -1.10
N ALA A 22 34.31 -22.01 -2.15
CA ALA A 22 34.59 -23.31 -2.79
C ALA A 22 35.99 -23.37 -3.45
N VAL A 23 36.47 -22.25 -4.00
CA VAL A 23 37.82 -22.13 -4.60
C VAL A 23 38.89 -21.84 -3.53
N GLY A 24 38.50 -21.65 -2.26
CA GLY A 24 39.43 -21.44 -1.15
C GLY A 24 40.03 -20.03 -1.09
N LEU A 25 39.43 -19.05 -1.78
CA LEU A 25 39.88 -17.66 -1.73
C LEU A 25 39.48 -16.95 -0.42
N ILE A 26 38.41 -17.42 0.21
CA ILE A 26 37.92 -16.97 1.50
C ILE A 26 37.43 -18.18 2.31
N GLU A 27 37.49 -18.11 3.63
CA GLU A 27 36.90 -19.15 4.48
C GLU A 27 35.38 -18.96 4.59
N PHE A 28 34.65 -20.07 4.66
CA PHE A 28 33.22 -20.00 4.88
C PHE A 28 32.91 -19.57 6.31
N GLU A 29 32.16 -18.49 6.44
CA GLU A 29 31.71 -17.96 7.71
C GLU A 29 30.22 -17.67 7.62
N LEU A 30 29.44 -18.32 8.50
CA LEU A 30 27.99 -18.19 8.52
C LEU A 30 27.53 -16.75 8.78
N ALA A 31 28.28 -16.00 9.60
CA ALA A 31 27.99 -14.60 9.87
C ALA A 31 28.13 -13.74 8.61
N THR A 32 29.24 -13.89 7.88
CA THR A 32 29.47 -13.19 6.61
C THR A 32 28.41 -13.55 5.56
N PHE A 33 28.04 -14.83 5.47
CA PHE A 33 26.95 -15.27 4.60
C PHE A 33 25.61 -14.60 4.97
N ALA A 34 25.26 -14.58 6.25
CA ALA A 34 24.03 -13.95 6.74
C ALA A 34 24.02 -12.43 6.46
N VAL A 35 25.16 -11.75 6.64
CA VAL A 35 25.31 -10.32 6.33
C VAL A 35 25.10 -10.06 4.84
N ILE A 36 25.76 -10.81 3.97
CA ILE A 36 25.62 -10.65 2.50
C ILE A 36 24.17 -10.88 2.09
N SER A 37 23.55 -11.98 2.55
CA SER A 37 22.16 -12.30 2.22
C SER A 37 21.19 -11.21 2.68
N ASN A 38 21.31 -10.75 3.93
CA ASN A 38 20.38 -9.75 4.48
C ASN A 38 20.59 -8.36 3.85
N LEU A 39 21.83 -7.90 3.69
CA LEU A 39 22.12 -6.59 3.10
C LEU A 39 21.70 -6.50 1.64
N THR A 40 21.90 -7.56 0.85
CA THR A 40 21.51 -7.58 -0.56
C THR A 40 20.00 -7.73 -0.76
N MET A 41 19.29 -8.18 0.28
CA MET A 41 17.82 -8.24 0.29
C MET A 41 17.16 -6.94 0.77
N LEU A 42 17.88 -6.05 1.48
CA LEU A 42 17.33 -4.76 1.93
C LEU A 42 16.73 -3.92 0.78
N PRO A 43 17.41 -3.72 -0.38
CA PRO A 43 16.83 -2.95 -1.48
C PRO A 43 15.52 -3.54 -2.03
N PHE A 44 15.31 -4.86 -1.92
CA PHE A 44 14.07 -5.50 -2.33
C PHE A 44 12.91 -5.14 -1.38
N LEU A 45 13.18 -4.99 -0.08
CA LEU A 45 12.18 -4.57 0.91
C LEU A 45 11.75 -3.11 0.77
N PHE A 46 12.60 -2.28 0.13
CA PHE A 46 12.33 -0.86 -0.13
C PHE A 46 11.98 -0.57 -1.59
N ASP A 47 11.99 -1.57 -2.48
CA ASP A 47 11.51 -1.43 -3.84
C ASP A 47 10.00 -1.12 -3.77
N SER A 48 9.61 0.05 -4.26
CA SER A 48 8.26 0.61 -4.17
C SER A 48 7.15 -0.29 -4.72
N LYS A 49 7.49 -1.34 -5.48
CA LYS A 49 6.53 -2.33 -5.99
C LYS A 49 6.26 -3.51 -5.05
N ASN A 50 7.16 -3.77 -4.10
CA ASN A 50 7.11 -4.91 -3.18
C ASN A 50 7.32 -4.51 -1.71
N GLY A 51 7.61 -3.24 -1.44
CA GLY A 51 8.03 -2.73 -0.16
C GLY A 51 6.95 -1.98 0.62
N ILE A 52 7.25 -1.74 1.89
CA ILE A 52 6.45 -0.96 2.87
C ILE A 52 6.26 0.50 2.40
N THR A 53 7.04 0.93 1.40
CA THR A 53 7.03 2.25 0.77
C THR A 53 6.00 2.43 -0.34
N GLU A 54 5.14 1.44 -0.62
CA GLU A 54 3.84 1.72 -1.23
C GLU A 54 2.93 2.42 -0.20
N TYR A 55 3.42 3.52 0.39
CA TYR A 55 2.54 4.66 0.63
C TYR A 55 2.01 4.99 -0.75
N GLN A 56 0.81 4.45 -1.01
CA GLN A 56 0.04 4.69 -2.21
C GLN A 56 0.30 6.12 -2.60
N LYS A 57 0.90 6.32 -3.77
CA LYS A 57 0.98 7.64 -4.37
C LYS A 57 -0.48 7.99 -4.66
N GLN A 58 -1.16 8.51 -3.64
CA GLN A 58 -2.60 8.71 -3.63
C GLN A 58 -2.87 9.64 -4.78
N GLN A 59 -3.46 9.08 -5.83
CA GLN A 59 -3.79 9.88 -6.99
C GLN A 59 -4.81 10.91 -6.51
N ILE A 60 -4.56 12.18 -6.82
CA ILE A 60 -5.52 13.23 -6.56
C ILE A 60 -6.71 12.99 -7.50
N VAL A 61 -7.78 12.44 -6.95
CA VAL A 61 -9.03 12.18 -7.63
C VAL A 61 -9.74 13.52 -7.82
N LYS A 62 -9.82 13.99 -9.07
CA LYS A 62 -10.44 15.28 -9.40
C LYS A 62 -11.94 15.30 -9.10
N ASP A 63 -12.60 14.15 -9.24
CA ASP A 63 -14.04 13.97 -9.05
C ASP A 63 -14.30 12.83 -8.04
N PRO A 64 -14.16 13.12 -6.73
CA PRO A 64 -14.29 12.13 -5.66
C PRO A 64 -15.72 11.58 -5.53
N ILE A 65 -16.75 12.33 -5.93
CA ILE A 65 -18.15 11.89 -5.84
C ILE A 65 -18.42 10.78 -6.85
N ASN A 66 -18.01 10.96 -8.11
CA ASN A 66 -18.15 9.90 -9.12
C ASN A 66 -17.18 8.73 -8.87
N HIS A 67 -16.09 8.96 -8.13
CA HIS A 67 -15.18 7.90 -7.72
C HIS A 67 -15.74 7.01 -6.59
N LEU A 68 -16.64 7.57 -5.77
CA LEU A 68 -17.32 6.91 -4.66
C LEU A 68 -18.76 6.57 -5.05
N THR A 69 -19.01 5.37 -5.57
CA THR A 69 -20.38 4.99 -5.98
C THR A 69 -20.94 3.90 -5.07
N PHE A 70 -22.21 4.05 -4.69
CA PHE A 70 -22.93 3.07 -3.89
C PHE A 70 -23.88 2.27 -4.79
N ASN A 71 -23.75 0.96 -4.79
CA ASN A 71 -24.67 0.07 -5.50
C ASN A 71 -24.84 -1.25 -4.73
N ASP A 72 -26.07 -1.74 -4.57
CA ASP A 72 -26.39 -3.03 -3.95
C ASP A 72 -25.65 -3.34 -2.64
N ASN A 73 -25.62 -2.38 -1.69
CA ASN A 73 -24.92 -2.49 -0.41
C ASN A 73 -23.38 -2.65 -0.53
N VAL A 74 -22.81 -2.21 -1.64
CA VAL A 74 -21.37 -2.17 -1.91
C VAL A 74 -20.96 -0.72 -2.20
N LEU A 75 -19.87 -0.29 -1.58
CA LEU A 75 -19.17 0.94 -1.92
C LEU A 75 -18.08 0.62 -2.92
N TYR A 76 -18.14 1.23 -4.09
CA TYR A 76 -17.11 1.19 -5.12
C TYR A 76 -16.22 2.42 -5.00
N ILE A 77 -14.90 2.20 -5.04
CA ILE A 77 -13.85 3.20 -4.93
C ILE A 77 -12.96 3.04 -6.15
N GLY A 78 -13.31 3.72 -7.24
CA GLY A 78 -12.70 3.49 -8.54
C GLY A 78 -12.90 2.06 -9.03
N SER A 79 -11.83 1.26 -9.07
CA SER A 79 -11.89 -0.16 -9.46
C SER A 79 -12.01 -1.12 -8.27
N ASP A 80 -11.85 -0.63 -7.04
CA ASP A 80 -11.97 -1.45 -5.83
C ASP A 80 -13.41 -1.41 -5.30
N SER A 81 -13.78 -2.40 -4.49
CA SER A 81 -15.10 -2.48 -3.88
C SER A 81 -15.04 -3.00 -2.45
N VAL A 82 -15.92 -2.47 -1.60
CA VAL A 82 -16.00 -2.82 -0.17
C VAL A 82 -17.48 -2.96 0.22
N PRO A 83 -17.89 -4.08 0.83
CA PRO A 83 -19.24 -4.22 1.36
C PRO A 83 -19.52 -3.17 2.45
N VAL A 84 -20.65 -2.47 2.35
CA VAL A 84 -21.00 -1.34 3.23
C VAL A 84 -21.15 -1.76 4.69
N ASP A 85 -21.64 -2.97 4.92
CA ASP A 85 -21.80 -3.59 6.25
C ASP A 85 -20.46 -3.84 6.97
N GLN A 86 -19.36 -3.93 6.23
CA GLN A 86 -18.02 -4.13 6.78
C GLN A 86 -17.32 -2.80 7.11
N ILE A 87 -17.86 -1.67 6.66
CA ILE A 87 -17.27 -0.36 6.90
C ILE A 87 -17.63 0.08 8.32
N ARG A 88 -16.60 0.30 9.16
CA ARG A 88 -16.79 0.77 10.55
C ARG A 88 -16.24 2.15 10.80
N LYS A 89 -15.13 2.49 10.13
CA LYS A 89 -14.48 3.78 10.23
C LYS A 89 -14.12 4.32 8.86
N VAL A 90 -14.32 5.62 8.72
CA VAL A 90 -13.90 6.40 7.55
C VAL A 90 -12.94 7.47 8.06
N ALA A 91 -11.71 7.47 7.57
CA ALA A 91 -10.78 8.56 7.77
C ALA A 91 -11.07 9.62 6.70
N LEU A 92 -11.39 10.84 7.12
CA LEU A 92 -11.66 11.96 6.24
C LEU A 92 -11.14 13.24 6.87
N ASP A 93 -10.13 13.85 6.27
CA ASP A 93 -9.50 15.08 6.77
C ASP A 93 -9.06 16.01 5.63
N THR A 94 -8.75 17.26 5.96
CA THR A 94 -8.17 18.26 5.07
C THR A 94 -6.78 18.66 5.56
N CYS A 95 -5.76 18.30 4.78
CA CYS A 95 -4.36 18.59 5.09
C CYS A 95 -3.79 19.60 4.07
N GLY A 96 -3.82 20.89 4.44
CA GLY A 96 -3.20 21.96 3.66
C GLY A 96 -3.90 22.21 2.33
N LYS A 97 -3.36 21.66 1.23
CA LYS A 97 -3.86 21.89 -0.14
C LYS A 97 -4.68 20.73 -0.71
N THR A 98 -4.80 19.62 0.01
CA THR A 98 -5.59 18.46 -0.39
C THR A 98 -6.43 17.96 0.78
N SER A 99 -7.55 17.33 0.45
CA SER A 99 -8.31 16.51 1.39
C SER A 99 -8.05 15.04 1.13
N PHE A 100 -8.28 14.24 2.15
CA PHE A 100 -7.91 12.84 2.20
C PHE A 100 -9.10 11.99 2.60
N PHE A 101 -9.25 10.83 1.96
CA PHE A 101 -10.20 9.78 2.31
C PHE A 101 -9.46 8.45 2.48
N SER A 102 -9.83 7.65 3.49
CA SER A 102 -9.43 6.25 3.60
C SER A 102 -10.38 5.38 4.44
N LEU A 103 -10.36 4.08 4.17
CA LEU A 103 -11.00 3.04 4.98
C LEU A 103 -9.95 2.22 5.74
N PRO A 104 -9.49 2.67 6.93
CA PRO A 104 -8.31 2.12 7.60
C PRO A 104 -8.44 0.66 8.05
N TYR A 105 -9.66 0.13 8.14
CA TYR A 105 -9.93 -1.24 8.58
C TYR A 105 -10.43 -2.16 7.47
N ASN A 106 -10.51 -1.66 6.23
CA ASN A 106 -11.04 -2.41 5.11
C ASN A 106 -9.89 -2.64 4.13
N GLN A 107 -9.14 -3.73 4.32
CA GLN A 107 -8.03 -4.05 3.42
C GLN A 107 -8.55 -4.63 2.10
N ILE A 108 -8.12 -4.06 0.98
CA ILE A 108 -8.40 -4.61 -0.37
C ILE A 108 -7.40 -5.69 -0.76
N LYS A 109 -6.19 -5.60 -0.21
CA LYS A 109 -5.11 -6.60 -0.29
C LYS A 109 -4.37 -6.60 1.04
N PRO A 110 -3.64 -7.67 1.41
CA PRO A 110 -2.85 -7.70 2.64
C PRO A 110 -1.95 -6.45 2.74
N GLY A 111 -2.19 -5.62 3.76
CA GLY A 111 -1.44 -4.39 4.00
C GLY A 111 -1.83 -3.17 3.15
N VAL A 112 -2.81 -3.27 2.25
CA VAL A 112 -3.28 -2.17 1.39
C VAL A 112 -4.72 -1.81 1.72
N VAL A 113 -4.94 -0.54 2.07
CA VAL A 113 -6.27 0.02 2.34
C VAL A 113 -6.71 0.94 1.19
N PRO A 114 -8.02 1.07 0.91
CA PRO A 114 -8.54 2.09 0.02
C PRO A 114 -8.20 3.46 0.60
N ALA A 115 -7.54 4.29 -0.20
CA ALA A 115 -7.18 5.64 0.17
C ALA A 115 -6.95 6.49 -1.08
N PHE A 116 -7.39 7.75 -1.05
CA PHE A 116 -7.10 8.72 -2.11
C PHE A 116 -7.14 10.16 -1.59
N GLU A 117 -6.50 11.06 -2.34
CA GLU A 117 -6.56 12.50 -2.11
C GLU A 117 -7.52 13.16 -3.09
N PHE A 118 -8.11 14.29 -2.72
CA PHE A 118 -9.04 15.02 -3.57
C PHE A 118 -9.02 16.53 -3.26
N PRO A 119 -9.56 17.39 -4.15
CA PRO A 119 -9.58 18.83 -3.93
C PRO A 119 -10.35 19.23 -2.66
N PRO A 120 -9.79 20.13 -1.82
CA PRO A 120 -10.36 20.44 -0.52
C PRO A 120 -11.72 21.14 -0.59
N GLU A 121 -12.04 21.76 -1.71
CA GLU A 121 -13.33 22.41 -1.94
C GLU A 121 -14.50 21.41 -1.94
N GLN A 122 -14.22 20.12 -2.20
CA GLN A 122 -15.23 19.06 -2.27
C GLN A 122 -15.37 18.29 -0.94
N PHE A 123 -14.71 18.71 0.14
CA PHE A 123 -14.69 17.99 1.42
C PHE A 123 -16.08 17.76 2.00
N GLU A 124 -16.89 18.81 2.14
CA GLU A 124 -18.23 18.67 2.73
C GLU A 124 -19.18 17.89 1.82
N ASP A 125 -19.03 18.00 0.50
CA ASP A 125 -19.81 17.21 -0.47
C ASP A 125 -19.50 15.72 -0.34
N VAL A 126 -18.20 15.36 -0.28
CA VAL A 126 -17.75 13.97 -0.08
C VAL A 126 -18.22 13.42 1.26
N LYS A 127 -18.09 14.22 2.32
CA LYS A 127 -18.55 13.84 3.67
C LYS A 127 -20.06 13.61 3.70
N SER A 128 -20.84 14.47 3.07
CA SER A 128 -22.29 14.35 2.95
C SER A 128 -22.67 13.10 2.16
N HIS A 129 -22.02 12.89 1.01
CA HIS A 129 -22.21 11.72 0.16
C HIS A 129 -21.95 10.40 0.89
N LEU A 130 -20.84 10.32 1.63
CA LEU A 130 -20.50 9.17 2.46
C LEU A 130 -21.49 8.95 3.59
N LYS A 131 -21.94 10.02 4.27
CA LYS A 131 -22.96 9.92 5.33
C LYS A 131 -24.32 9.43 4.80
N ASN A 132 -24.66 9.78 3.57
CA ASN A 132 -25.92 9.36 2.95
C ASN A 132 -25.87 7.89 2.49
N GLY A 133 -24.71 7.42 2.04
CA GLY A 133 -24.53 6.04 1.56
C GLY A 133 -24.14 5.02 2.64
N LEU A 134 -23.59 5.47 3.78
CA LEU A 134 -23.13 4.60 4.86
C LEU A 134 -24.10 4.53 6.03
N PRO A 135 -24.10 3.42 6.81
CA PRO A 135 -24.88 3.31 8.03
C PRO A 135 -24.51 4.38 9.05
N ALA A 136 -25.49 4.85 9.82
CA ALA A 136 -25.28 5.83 10.90
C ALA A 136 -24.32 5.34 12.00
N THR A 137 -24.03 4.04 12.06
CA THR A 137 -23.05 3.44 12.99
C THR A 137 -21.60 3.68 12.58
N VAL A 138 -21.33 4.14 11.36
CA VAL A 138 -19.98 4.41 10.87
C VAL A 138 -19.41 5.66 11.54
N THR A 139 -18.21 5.54 12.08
CA THR A 139 -17.51 6.66 12.71
C THR A 139 -16.57 7.34 11.72
N PHE A 140 -16.73 8.66 11.56
CA PHE A 140 -15.79 9.49 10.82
C PHE A 140 -14.66 9.93 11.75
N ILE A 141 -13.41 9.72 11.35
CA ILE A 141 -12.22 10.12 12.09
C ILE A 141 -11.41 11.09 11.24
N SER A 142 -10.77 12.06 11.92
CA SER A 142 -9.85 13.05 11.36
C SER A 142 -8.47 12.72 11.85
#